data_AF-A0A2M7SJG9-F1
#
_entry.id   AF-A0A2M7SJG9-F1
#
_cell.length_a   1.000
_cell.length_b   1.000
_cell.length_c   1.000
_cell.angle_alpha   90.00
_cell.angle_beta   90.00
_cell.angle_gamma   90.00
#
_symmetry.space_group_name_H-M   'P 1'
#
loop_
_entity.id
_entity.type
_entity.pdbx_description
1 polymer ?
#
loop_
_entity_poly.entity_id
_entity_poly.type
_entity_poly.pdbx_seq_one_letter_code
_entity_poly.pdbx_strand_id
1 'polypeptide(L)'
;MLTEQIIYSILLALHNIALVGCAAAPFYNRNLVNTRAQYGQKLHYELDKVVEDTLQGNAPYCMAFVIVLLVTGMGIPLNYYLFHGTLKQLHPVAMVALALKLASFLGMFVIMGKIFWGINPRLKEIFAKFEPSKTPAPELEKEFFQKRSRRKALCETCLKFAVAVLVFSAFLGFGG
;
A
#
# COMPACT_ATOMS: atom_id res chain seq x y z
N MET A 1 28.05 10.36 18.21
CA MET A 1 27.45 9.01 18.31
C MET A 1 26.08 9.00 18.99
N LEU A 2 25.81 9.71 20.10
CA LEU A 2 24.46 9.76 20.69
C LEU A 2 23.39 10.34 19.74
N THR A 3 23.71 11.45 19.06
CA THR A 3 22.81 12.08 18.07
C THR A 3 22.45 11.15 16.91
N GLU A 4 23.43 10.41 16.38
CA GLU A 4 23.22 9.43 15.32
C GLU A 4 22.22 8.34 15.78
N GLN A 5 22.39 7.82 16.99
CA GLN A 5 21.51 6.79 17.57
C GLN A 5 20.09 7.31 17.81
N ILE A 6 19.93 8.56 18.27
CA ILE A 6 18.63 9.19 18.43
C ILE A 6 17.92 9.31 17.07
N ILE A 7 18.60 9.84 16.05
CA ILE A 7 18.03 9.99 14.70
C ILE A 7 17.65 8.62 14.14
N TYR A 8 18.56 7.64 14.23
CA TYR A 8 18.29 6.27 13.79
C TYR A 8 17.07 5.68 14.48
N SER A 9 16.93 5.87 15.80
CA SER A 9 15.81 5.32 16.58
C SER A 9 14.47 5.95 16.16
N ILE A 10 14.45 7.26 15.93
CA ILE A 10 13.26 7.97 15.44
C ILE A 10 12.89 7.48 14.03
N LEU A 11 13.87 7.41 13.12
CA LEU A 11 13.65 6.93 11.76
C LEU A 11 13.11 5.50 11.76
N LEU A 12 13.70 4.61 12.57
CA LEU A 12 13.27 3.22 12.68
C LEU A 12 11.86 3.10 13.26
N ALA A 13 11.53 3.88 14.30
CA ALA A 13 10.19 3.91 14.88
C ALA A 13 9.14 4.34 13.85
N LEU A 14 9.40 5.46 13.14
CA LEU A 14 8.51 5.94 12.08
C LEU A 14 8.39 4.96 10.92
N HIS A 15 9.50 4.32 10.52
CA HIS A 15 9.51 3.30 9.47
C HIS A 15 8.61 2.13 9.84
N ASN A 16 8.72 1.62 11.07
CA ASN A 16 7.93 0.49 11.54
C ASN A 16 6.44 0.82 11.66
N ILE A 17 6.09 2.02 12.16
CA ILE A 17 4.69 2.48 12.20
C ILE A 17 4.12 2.55 10.78
N ALA A 18 4.87 3.14 9.85
CA ALA A 18 4.45 3.24 8.46
C ALA A 18 4.33 1.88 7.78
N LEU A 19 5.20 0.92 8.13
CA LEU A 19 5.15 -0.44 7.63
C LEU A 19 3.86 -1.15 8.04
N VAL A 20 3.50 -1.05 9.32
CA VAL A 20 2.24 -1.60 9.84
C VAL A 20 1.04 -0.95 9.16
N GLY A 21 1.01 0.38 9.07
CA GLY A 21 -0.07 1.10 8.39
C GLY A 21 -0.22 0.73 6.91
N CYS A 22 0.91 0.58 6.21
CA CYS A 22 0.96 0.20 4.80
C CYS A 22 0.45 -1.23 4.55
N ALA A 23 0.67 -2.17 5.47
CA ALA A 23 0.21 -3.55 5.34
C ALA A 23 -1.22 -3.77 5.87
N ALA A 24 -1.63 -3.03 6.91
CA ALA A 24 -2.94 -3.16 7.53
C ALA A 24 -4.08 -2.73 6.59
N ALA A 25 -3.95 -1.58 5.94
CA ALA A 25 -4.99 -1.06 5.05
C ALA A 25 -5.37 -2.01 3.90
N PRO A 26 -4.44 -2.57 3.09
CA PRO A 26 -4.80 -3.54 2.05
C PRO A 26 -5.37 -4.83 2.63
N PHE A 27 -4.95 -5.26 3.83
CA PHE A 27 -5.52 -6.43 4.49
C PHE A 27 -7.01 -6.25 4.84
N TYR A 28 -7.37 -5.17 5.54
CA TYR A 28 -8.75 -4.89 5.91
C TYR A 28 -9.63 -4.57 4.69
N ASN A 29 -9.11 -3.78 3.75
CA ASN A 29 -9.82 -3.46 2.51
C ASN A 29 -10.12 -4.72 1.68
N ARG A 30 -9.17 -5.67 1.62
CA ARG A 30 -9.39 -6.96 0.96
C ARG A 30 -10.49 -7.75 1.66
N ASN A 31 -10.47 -7.81 2.99
CA ASN A 31 -11.50 -8.51 3.76
C ASN A 31 -12.89 -7.93 3.47
N LEU A 32 -13.02 -6.60 3.52
CA LEU A 32 -14.27 -5.89 3.21
C LEU A 32 -14.81 -6.24 1.82
N VAL A 33 -13.96 -6.23 0.79
CA VAL A 33 -14.36 -6.57 -0.58
C VAL A 33 -14.77 -8.04 -0.71
N ASN A 34 -14.12 -8.95 0.02
CA ASN A 34 -14.46 -10.37 0.01
C ASN A 34 -15.80 -10.63 0.71
N THR A 35 -16.06 -9.98 1.84
CA THR A 35 -17.36 -10.05 2.52
C THR A 35 -18.46 -9.50 1.63
N ARG A 36 -18.24 -8.35 0.97
CA ARG A 36 -19.20 -7.77 0.03
C ARG A 36 -19.55 -8.73 -1.11
N ALA A 37 -18.60 -9.54 -1.58
CA ALA A 37 -18.84 -10.48 -2.69
C ALA A 37 -19.93 -11.52 -2.40
N GLN A 38 -20.28 -11.75 -1.13
CA GLN A 38 -21.36 -12.67 -0.71
C GLN A 38 -22.76 -12.17 -1.12
N TYR A 39 -22.93 -10.86 -1.36
CA TYR A 39 -24.20 -10.24 -1.74
C TYR A 39 -24.48 -10.29 -3.26
N GLY A 40 -23.63 -10.99 -4.02
CA GLY A 40 -23.77 -11.16 -5.46
C GLY A 40 -23.18 -10.03 -6.30
N GLN A 41 -23.40 -10.11 -7.61
CA GLN A 41 -22.81 -9.19 -8.60
C GLN A 41 -23.71 -8.00 -8.96
N LYS A 42 -24.86 -7.83 -8.29
CA LYS A 42 -25.76 -6.69 -8.52
C LYS A 42 -25.36 -5.49 -7.68
N LEU A 43 -25.60 -4.28 -8.18
CA LEU A 43 -25.41 -3.06 -7.41
C LEU A 43 -26.39 -2.99 -6.24
N HIS A 44 -25.86 -2.82 -5.02
CA HIS A 44 -26.64 -2.54 -3.81
C HIS A 44 -26.23 -1.15 -3.32
N TYR A 45 -26.96 -0.10 -3.71
CA TYR A 45 -26.47 1.29 -3.61
C TYR A 45 -25.93 1.66 -2.22
N GLU A 46 -26.71 1.45 -1.16
CA GLU A 46 -26.29 1.82 0.21
C GLU A 46 -25.06 1.03 0.68
N LEU A 47 -25.06 -0.28 0.45
CA LEU A 47 -23.93 -1.15 0.80
C LEU A 47 -22.67 -0.78 0.00
N ASP A 48 -22.82 -0.60 -1.31
CA ASP A 48 -21.71 -0.28 -2.20
C ASP A 48 -21.16 1.12 -1.96
N LYS A 49 -22.01 2.07 -1.54
CA LYS A 49 -21.59 3.41 -1.12
C LYS A 49 -20.66 3.34 0.09
N VAL A 50 -21.08 2.65 1.16
CA VAL A 50 -20.25 2.50 2.37
C VAL A 50 -18.93 1.81 2.04
N VAL A 51 -18.97 0.77 1.21
CA VAL A 51 -17.75 0.06 0.77
C VAL A 51 -16.83 0.97 -0.05
N GLU A 52 -17.35 1.69 -1.03
CA GLU A 52 -16.54 2.58 -1.87
C GLU A 52 -15.99 3.77 -1.09
N ASP A 53 -16.78 4.40 -0.23
CA ASP A 53 -16.35 5.51 0.63
C ASP A 53 -15.24 5.06 1.57
N THR A 54 -15.36 3.87 2.17
CA THR A 54 -14.31 3.29 3.02
C THR A 54 -13.02 3.02 2.24
N LEU A 55 -13.11 2.37 1.08
CA LEU A 55 -11.94 2.00 0.28
C LEU A 55 -11.21 3.23 -0.28
N GLN A 56 -11.98 4.24 -0.71
CA GLN A 56 -11.42 5.46 -1.27
C GLN A 56 -10.93 6.42 -0.17
N GLY A 57 -11.57 6.44 1.00
CA GLY A 57 -11.11 7.16 2.18
C GLY A 57 -9.79 6.61 2.74
N ASN A 58 -9.55 5.30 2.60
CA ASN A 58 -8.30 4.66 3.04
C ASN A 58 -7.12 4.90 2.09
N ALA A 59 -7.37 5.19 0.81
CA ALA A 59 -6.32 5.28 -0.21
C ALA A 59 -5.28 6.40 0.03
N PRO A 60 -5.65 7.62 0.47
CA PRO A 60 -4.68 8.66 0.84
C PRO A 60 -3.74 8.23 1.97
N TYR A 61 -4.25 7.53 2.99
CA TYR A 61 -3.43 7.05 4.11
C TYR A 61 -2.42 6.01 3.65
N CYS A 62 -2.80 5.06 2.78
CA CYS A 62 -1.86 4.13 2.17
C CYS A 62 -0.72 4.86 1.45
N MET A 63 -1.04 5.90 0.67
CA MET A 63 -0.04 6.68 -0.06
C MET A 63 0.90 7.42 0.91
N ALA A 64 0.36 8.02 1.95
CA ALA A 64 1.16 8.67 2.99
C ALA A 64 2.12 7.68 3.67
N PHE A 65 1.65 6.48 4.04
CA PHE A 65 2.52 5.46 4.64
C PHE A 65 3.63 4.99 3.69
N VAL A 66 3.34 4.82 2.40
CA VAL A 66 4.34 4.47 1.39
C VAL A 66 5.40 5.56 1.26
N ILE A 67 5.01 6.84 1.28
CA ILE A 67 5.95 7.98 1.26
C ILE A 67 6.81 8.00 2.52
N VAL A 68 6.21 7.82 3.70
CA VAL A 68 6.95 7.77 4.98
C VAL A 68 7.94 6.61 4.96
N LEU A 69 7.56 5.43 4.46
CA LEU A 69 8.46 4.28 4.28
C LEU A 69 9.64 4.60 3.37
N LEU A 70 9.41 5.31 2.27
CA LEU A 70 10.48 5.73 1.36
C LEU A 70 11.44 6.70 2.05
N VAL A 71 10.92 7.76 2.67
CA VAL A 71 11.71 8.80 3.33
C VAL A 71 12.53 8.22 4.48
N THR A 72 11.89 7.45 5.37
CA THR A 72 12.57 6.82 6.51
C THR A 72 13.53 5.72 6.05
N GLY A 73 13.17 4.94 5.03
CA GLY A 73 14.01 3.90 4.46
C GLY A 73 15.29 4.42 3.80
N MET A 74 15.23 5.59 3.16
CA MET A 74 16.43 6.30 2.66
C MET A 74 17.18 7.03 3.78
N GLY A 75 16.45 7.57 4.77
CA GLY A 75 17.03 8.29 5.89
C GLY A 75 17.95 7.43 6.76
N ILE A 76 17.64 6.15 6.95
CA ILE A 76 18.46 5.22 7.75
C ILE A 76 19.90 5.09 7.21
N PRO A 77 20.14 4.70 5.94
CA PRO A 77 21.49 4.61 5.40
C PRO A 77 22.15 5.99 5.25
N LEU A 78 21.39 7.05 4.94
CA LEU A 78 21.93 8.41 4.88
C LEU A 78 22.43 8.89 6.25
N ASN A 79 21.70 8.59 7.33
CA ASN A 79 22.12 8.92 8.69
C ASN A 79 23.49 8.31 8.97
N TYR A 80 23.68 7.02 8.68
CA TYR A 80 24.99 6.38 8.84
C TYR A 80 26.08 7.05 7.98
N TYR A 81 25.78 7.33 6.71
CA TYR A 81 26.72 8.01 5.81
C TYR A 81 27.15 9.39 6.32
N LEU A 82 26.23 10.17 6.86
CA LEU A 82 26.52 11.52 7.38
C LEU A 82 27.48 11.53 8.57
N PHE A 83 27.46 10.50 9.42
CA PHE A 83 28.32 10.42 10.61
C PHE A 83 29.63 9.65 10.36
N HIS A 84 29.66 8.69 9.45
CA HIS A 84 30.82 7.81 9.20
C HIS A 84 31.51 8.08 7.85
N GLY A 85 30.95 8.91 6.98
CA GLY A 85 31.48 9.23 5.65
C GLY A 85 31.45 8.06 4.66
N THR A 86 30.90 6.91 5.06
CA THR A 86 30.83 5.69 4.25
C THR A 86 29.48 5.01 4.44
N LEU A 87 29.07 4.19 3.47
CA LEU A 87 27.87 3.36 3.64
C LEU A 87 28.22 2.13 4.47
N LYS A 88 27.29 1.70 5.33
CA LYS A 88 27.47 0.50 6.14
C LYS A 88 27.67 -0.70 5.22
N GLN A 89 28.78 -1.41 5.40
CA GLN A 89 29.04 -2.65 4.70
C GLN A 89 28.00 -3.69 5.12
N LEU A 90 27.36 -4.32 4.15
CA LEU A 90 26.33 -5.34 4.38
C LEU A 90 26.84 -6.67 3.86
N HIS A 91 26.53 -7.74 4.58
CA HIS A 91 26.78 -9.10 4.12
C HIS A 91 26.07 -9.35 2.77
N PRO A 92 26.61 -10.16 1.85
CA PRO A 92 25.99 -10.42 0.54
C PRO A 92 24.52 -10.86 0.62
N VAL A 93 24.17 -11.66 1.65
CA VAL A 93 22.78 -12.06 1.92
C VAL A 93 21.88 -10.85 2.22
N ALA A 94 22.35 -9.92 3.07
CA ALA A 94 21.63 -8.70 3.39
C ALA A 94 21.51 -7.76 2.18
N MET A 95 22.52 -7.72 1.30
CA MET A 95 22.47 -6.98 0.03
C MET A 95 21.39 -7.52 -0.92
N VAL A 96 21.33 -8.84 -1.11
CA VAL A 96 20.28 -9.47 -1.92
C VAL A 96 18.90 -9.23 -1.30
N ALA A 97 18.76 -9.39 0.01
CA ALA A 97 17.52 -9.11 0.71
C ALA A 97 17.08 -7.65 0.55
N LEU A 98 18.02 -6.69 0.64
CA LEU A 98 17.75 -5.28 0.41
C LEU A 98 17.27 -5.02 -1.02
N ALA A 99 17.93 -5.60 -2.02
CA ALA A 99 17.52 -5.46 -3.42
C ALA A 99 16.09 -5.99 -3.66
N LEU A 100 15.76 -7.17 -3.12
CA LEU A 100 14.42 -7.75 -3.23
C LEU A 100 13.36 -6.94 -2.47
N LYS A 101 13.71 -6.39 -1.30
CA LYS A 101 12.87 -5.46 -0.54
C LYS A 101 12.56 -4.22 -1.36
N LEU A 102 13.57 -3.60 -1.97
CA LEU A 102 13.40 -2.40 -2.80
C LEU A 102 12.57 -2.68 -4.05
N ALA A 103 12.82 -3.81 -4.73
CA ALA A 103 12.02 -4.22 -5.89
C ALA A 103 10.54 -4.41 -5.53
N SER A 104 10.27 -5.06 -4.39
CA SER A 104 8.90 -5.26 -3.89
C SER A 104 8.23 -3.93 -3.52
N PHE A 105 8.97 -3.04 -2.84
CA PHE A 105 8.50 -1.70 -2.50
C PHE A 105 8.16 -0.86 -3.76
N LEU A 106 9.03 -0.88 -4.78
CA LEU A 106 8.76 -0.20 -6.05
C LEU A 106 7.51 -0.76 -6.73
N GLY A 107 7.31 -2.08 -6.70
CA GLY A 107 6.08 -2.72 -7.16
C GLY A 107 4.83 -2.18 -6.44
N MET A 108 4.88 -2.05 -5.11
CA MET A 108 3.80 -1.45 -4.32
C MET A 108 3.55 0.00 -4.70
N PHE A 109 4.60 0.80 -4.83
CA PHE A 109 4.51 2.22 -5.19
C PHE A 109 3.81 2.41 -6.54
N VAL A 110 4.21 1.64 -7.55
CA VAL A 110 3.59 1.67 -8.89
C VAL A 110 2.12 1.25 -8.84
N ILE A 111 1.79 0.18 -8.11
CA ILE A 111 0.40 -0.29 -7.97
C ILE A 111 -0.46 0.78 -7.28
N MET A 112 0.04 1.37 -6.19
CA MET A 112 -0.67 2.42 -5.45
C MET A 112 -0.90 3.65 -6.32
N GLY A 113 0.09 4.09 -7.10
CA GLY A 113 -0.08 5.18 -8.05
C GLY A 113 -1.18 4.88 -9.08
N LYS A 114 -1.22 3.67 -9.64
CA LYS A 114 -2.27 3.25 -10.59
C LYS A 114 -3.67 3.24 -9.96
N ILE A 115 -3.80 2.79 -8.71
CA ILE A 115 -5.09 2.78 -8.01
C ILE A 115 -5.53 4.22 -7.70
N PHE A 116 -4.63 5.03 -7.14
CA PHE A 116 -4.95 6.36 -6.61
C PHE A 116 -5.26 7.38 -7.71
N TRP A 117 -4.45 7.42 -8.77
CA TRP A 117 -4.64 8.39 -9.86
C TRP A 117 -5.46 7.85 -11.03
N GLY A 118 -5.62 6.53 -11.17
CA GLY A 118 -6.34 5.93 -12.29
C GLY A 118 -7.70 5.37 -11.91
N ILE A 119 -7.72 4.35 -11.06
CA ILE A 119 -8.94 3.55 -10.81
C ILE A 119 -9.92 4.28 -9.89
N ASN A 120 -9.45 4.82 -8.77
CA ASN A 120 -10.32 5.45 -7.76
C ASN A 120 -11.07 6.68 -8.29
N PRO A 121 -10.46 7.63 -9.03
CA PRO A 121 -11.17 8.77 -9.59
C PRO A 121 -12.28 8.33 -10.55
N ARG A 122 -11.98 7.36 -11.43
CA ARG A 122 -12.97 6.84 -12.36
C ARG A 122 -14.11 6.09 -11.69
N LEU A 123 -13.83 5.36 -10.60
CA LEU A 123 -14.88 4.71 -9.79
C LEU A 123 -15.79 5.75 -9.12
N LYS A 124 -15.23 6.86 -8.60
CA LYS A 124 -16.01 7.99 -8.07
C LYS A 124 -16.94 8.57 -9.13
N GLU A 125 -16.41 8.85 -10.32
CA GLU A 125 -17.19 9.40 -11.44
C GLU A 125 -18.36 8.51 -11.84
N ILE A 126 -18.15 7.19 -11.93
CA ILE A 126 -19.21 6.25 -12.32
C ILE A 126 -20.23 6.13 -11.18
N PHE A 127 -19.77 6.00 -9.94
CA PHE A 127 -20.66 5.83 -8.78
C PHE A 127 -21.54 7.06 -8.53
N ALA A 128 -21.03 8.26 -8.81
CA ALA A 128 -21.81 9.50 -8.72
C ALA A 128 -23.00 9.56 -9.70
N LYS A 129 -23.04 8.72 -10.73
CA LYS A 129 -24.14 8.62 -11.69
C LYS A 129 -25.22 7.62 -11.27
N PHE A 130 -24.99 6.87 -10.20
CA PHE A 130 -25.97 5.92 -9.68
C PHE A 130 -26.89 6.62 -8.67
N GLU A 131 -28.18 6.30 -8.73
CA GLU A 131 -29.20 6.79 -7.81
C GLU A 131 -29.84 5.59 -7.09
N PRO A 132 -30.23 5.70 -5.80
CA PRO A 132 -30.82 4.59 -5.04
C PRO A 132 -32.10 4.01 -5.65
N SER A 133 -32.88 4.85 -6.34
CA SER A 133 -34.22 4.55 -6.84
C SER A 133 -34.29 4.26 -8.34
N LYS A 134 -33.17 4.32 -9.07
CA LYS A 134 -33.12 4.04 -10.52
C LYS A 134 -32.22 2.85 -10.81
N THR A 135 -32.67 1.98 -11.70
CA THR A 135 -31.82 0.93 -12.25
C THR A 135 -30.67 1.58 -13.04
N PRO A 136 -29.40 1.31 -12.69
CA PRO A 136 -28.27 1.87 -13.41
C PRO A 136 -28.23 1.38 -14.86
N ALA A 137 -27.65 2.20 -15.74
CA ALA A 137 -27.42 1.79 -17.12
C ALA A 137 -26.49 0.54 -17.15
N PRO A 138 -26.84 -0.54 -17.87
CA PRO A 138 -26.10 -1.81 -17.84
C PRO A 138 -24.61 -1.67 -18.16
N GLU A 139 -24.26 -0.77 -19.08
CA GLU A 139 -22.87 -0.50 -19.47
C GLU A 139 -22.06 0.15 -18.33
N LEU A 140 -22.66 1.08 -17.58
CA LEU A 140 -22.02 1.75 -16.45
C LEU A 140 -21.85 0.79 -15.27
N GLU A 141 -22.86 -0.05 -15.01
CA GLU A 141 -22.77 -1.09 -13.99
C GLU A 141 -21.63 -2.06 -14.33
N LYS A 142 -21.56 -2.55 -15.57
CA LYS A 142 -20.48 -3.42 -16.04
C LYS A 142 -19.10 -2.77 -15.89
N GLU A 143 -18.93 -1.52 -16.32
CA GLU A 143 -17.66 -0.78 -16.16
C GLU A 143 -17.27 -0.65 -14.68
N PHE A 144 -18.23 -0.33 -13.81
CA PHE A 144 -18.02 -0.20 -12.37
C PHE A 144 -17.49 -1.50 -11.76
N PHE A 145 -18.16 -2.62 -11.99
CA PHE A 145 -17.76 -3.92 -11.44
C PHE A 145 -16.42 -4.41 -12.01
N GLN A 146 -16.15 -4.17 -13.30
CA GLN A 146 -14.84 -4.48 -13.89
C GLN A 146 -13.71 -3.70 -13.21
N LYS A 147 -13.88 -2.39 -12.98
CA LYS A 147 -12.88 -1.57 -12.30
C LYS A 147 -12.70 -1.96 -10.84
N ARG A 148 -13.77 -2.31 -10.13
CA ARG A 148 -13.69 -2.84 -8.75
C ARG A 148 -12.90 -4.14 -8.70
N SER A 149 -13.18 -5.07 -9.61
CA SER A 149 -12.43 -6.32 -9.74
C SER A 149 -10.94 -6.07 -10.01
N ARG A 150 -10.63 -5.14 -10.92
CA ARG A 150 -9.24 -4.74 -11.20
C ARG A 150 -8.55 -4.13 -9.97
N ARG A 151 -9.24 -3.24 -9.24
CA ARG A 151 -8.72 -2.67 -7.99
C ARG A 151 -8.43 -3.76 -6.97
N LYS A 152 -9.36 -4.71 -6.78
CA LYS A 152 -9.17 -5.85 -5.87
C LYS A 152 -7.91 -6.63 -6.22
N ALA A 153 -7.75 -7.04 -7.48
CA ALA A 153 -6.58 -7.81 -7.92
C ALA A 153 -5.25 -7.06 -7.69
N LEU A 154 -5.25 -5.73 -7.92
CA LEU A 154 -4.09 -4.89 -7.65
C LEU A 154 -3.81 -4.77 -6.14
N CYS A 155 -4.82 -4.58 -5.30
CA CYS A 155 -4.65 -4.58 -3.84
C CYS A 155 -4.12 -5.91 -3.32
N GLU A 156 -4.59 -7.04 -3.86
CA GLU A 156 -4.07 -8.38 -3.49
C GLU A 156 -2.61 -8.55 -3.89
N THR A 157 -2.23 -8.04 -5.06
CA THR A 157 -0.84 -8.04 -5.52
C THR A 157 0.02 -7.13 -4.65
N CYS A 158 -0.49 -5.95 -4.27
CA CYS A 158 0.17 -5.03 -3.34
C CYS A 158 0.41 -5.69 -1.98
N LEU A 159 -0.57 -6.44 -1.45
CA LEU A 159 -0.41 -7.19 -0.20
C LEU A 159 0.69 -8.25 -0.30
N LYS A 160 0.81 -8.97 -1.42
CA LYS A 160 1.91 -9.93 -1.62
C LYS A 160 3.28 -9.25 -1.55
N PHE A 161 3.42 -8.08 -2.19
CA PHE A 161 4.67 -7.31 -2.10
C PHE A 161 4.92 -6.79 -0.68
N ALA A 162 3.88 -6.35 0.05
CA ALA A 162 4.02 -5.92 1.44
C ALA A 162 4.54 -7.06 2.34
N VAL A 163 4.01 -8.28 2.16
CA VAL A 163 4.51 -9.48 2.85
C VAL A 163 5.95 -9.78 2.45
N ALA A 164 6.29 -9.68 1.17
CA ALA A 164 7.66 -9.87 0.70
C ALA A 164 8.64 -8.87 1.35
N VAL A 165 8.26 -7.59 1.46
CA VAL A 165 9.03 -6.55 2.17
C VAL A 165 9.28 -6.94 3.63
N LEU A 166 8.27 -7.47 4.33
CA LEU A 166 8.42 -7.93 5.71
C LEU A 166 9.40 -9.11 5.82
N VAL A 167 9.24 -10.11 4.96
CA VAL A 167 10.11 -11.29 4.92
C VAL A 167 11.55 -10.90 4.64
N PHE A 168 11.81 -10.10 3.60
CA PHE A 168 13.16 -9.67 3.25
C PHE A 168 13.79 -8.77 4.32
N SER A 169 12.98 -8.00 5.06
CA SER A 169 13.48 -7.18 6.17
C SER A 169 14.09 -8.01 7.29
N ALA A 170 13.61 -9.24 7.53
CA ALA A 170 14.20 -10.13 8.54
C ALA A 170 15.64 -10.54 8.22
N PHE A 171 16.02 -10.55 6.94
CA PHE A 171 17.37 -10.92 6.50
C PHE A 171 18.36 -9.74 6.47
N LEU A 172 17.89 -8.52 6.74
CA LEU A 172 18.78 -7.34 6.82
C LEU A 172 19.67 -7.35 8.08
N GLY A 173 19.29 -8.13 9.11
CA GLY A 173 20.08 -8.32 10.31
C GLY A 173 21.20 -9.37 10.19
N PHE A 174 21.29 -10.10 9.07
CA PHE A 174 22.34 -11.09 8.89
C PHE A 174 23.70 -10.44 8.65
N GLY A 175 24.64 -10.70 9.56
CA GLY A 175 26.06 -10.32 9.43
C GLY A 175 26.37 -8.86 9.78
N GLY A 176 25.55 -8.24 10.65
CA GLY A 176 25.87 -7.00 11.34
C GLY A 176 26.56 -7.23 12.67
#